data_AF-A0A9E2VCX1-F1
#
_entry.id   AF-A0A9E2VCX1-F1
#
_cell.length_a   1.000
_cell.length_b   1.000
_cell.length_c   1.000
_cell.angle_alpha   90.00
_cell.angle_beta   90.00
_cell.angle_gamma   90.00
#
_symmetry.space_group_name_H-M   'P 1'
#
loop_
_entity.id
_entity.type
_entity.pdbx_description
1 polymer ?
#
loop_
_entity_poly.entity_id
_entity_poly.type
_entity_poly.pdbx_seq_one_letter_code
_entity_poly.pdbx_strand_id
1 'polypeptide(L)'
;LDAFNKMYPAFRKRKFINKIFVALKINILLIVLLIVSATLIIAGKWIIPLIFNNISFFSSFSYLFFAVAQWIVTLLCILTGISLIYYYGPATHVKWRFFNPGSIFATVLSILASLCFSYLMENFSQLNKIYGSIGTLIIIMFWFYWNSLILMIGFELNASIAVNRHNKLHR
;
A
#
# COMPACT_ATOMS: atom_id res chain seq x y z
N LEU A 1 3.31 -7.20 14.99
CA LEU A 1 3.70 -8.62 14.80
C LEU A 1 3.00 -9.56 15.79
N ASP A 2 2.71 -9.13 17.02
CA ASP A 2 2.02 -9.98 18.01
C ASP A 2 0.52 -10.17 17.78
N ALA A 3 -0.15 -9.26 17.05
CA ALA A 3 -1.55 -9.41 16.65
C ALA A 3 -1.81 -10.67 15.79
N PHE A 4 -0.80 -11.18 15.07
CA PHE A 4 -0.94 -12.33 14.18
C PHE A 4 -0.77 -13.70 14.87
N ASN A 5 -0.38 -13.72 16.15
CA ASN A 5 0.21 -14.91 16.76
C ASN A 5 -0.77 -15.77 17.56
N LYS A 6 -2.08 -15.44 17.59
CA LYS A 6 -2.98 -15.98 18.63
C LYS A 6 -4.11 -16.94 18.25
N MET A 7 -4.45 -17.25 16.98
CA MET A 7 -5.67 -18.08 16.80
C MET A 7 -5.83 -19.00 15.59
N TYR A 8 -4.77 -19.29 14.82
CA TYR A 8 -4.90 -20.24 13.70
C TYR A 8 -3.84 -21.36 13.74
N PRO A 9 -4.24 -22.64 13.63
CA PRO A 9 -3.33 -23.80 13.68
C PRO A 9 -2.31 -23.85 12.53
N ALA A 10 -2.43 -22.97 11.53
CA ALA A 10 -1.53 -22.87 10.37
C ALA A 10 -0.27 -21.98 10.60
N PHE A 11 -0.12 -21.33 11.76
CA PHE A 11 0.97 -20.38 12.05
C PHE A 11 2.05 -20.98 12.96
N ARG A 12 3.32 -20.81 12.59
CA ARG A 12 4.48 -21.30 13.36
C ARG A 12 5.06 -20.20 14.26
N LYS A 13 5.38 -20.53 15.51
CA LYS A 13 6.22 -19.66 16.35
C LYS A 13 7.65 -19.60 15.77
N ARG A 14 8.02 -18.48 15.12
CA ARG A 14 9.41 -18.21 14.68
C ARG A 14 10.28 -17.80 15.87
N LYS A 15 11.55 -18.25 15.89
CA LYS A 15 12.59 -17.73 16.81
C LYS A 15 12.71 -16.21 16.65
N PHE A 16 12.92 -15.50 17.77
CA PHE A 16 12.90 -14.02 17.82
C PHE A 16 13.85 -13.36 16.81
N ILE A 17 15.08 -13.89 16.68
CA ILE A 17 16.11 -13.38 15.76
C ILE A 17 15.63 -13.47 14.30
N ASN A 18 15.03 -14.58 13.89
CA ASN A 18 14.53 -14.74 12.52
C ASN A 18 13.34 -13.82 12.22
N LYS A 19 12.54 -13.43 13.23
CA LYS A 19 11.49 -12.41 13.05
C LYS A 19 12.08 -11.05 12.75
N ILE A 20 13.15 -10.66 13.45
CA ILE A 20 13.84 -9.38 13.24
C ILE A 20 14.44 -9.32 11.84
N PHE A 21 15.16 -10.35 11.39
CA PHE A 21 15.74 -10.37 10.04
C PHE A 21 14.69 -10.26 8.94
N VAL A 22 13.56 -10.97 9.08
CA VAL A 22 12.46 -10.88 8.11
C VAL A 22 11.84 -9.49 8.13
N ALA A 23 11.60 -8.91 9.31
CA ALA A 23 11.06 -7.56 9.44
C ALA A 23 11.98 -6.51 8.80
N LEU A 24 13.30 -6.59 9.04
CA LEU A 24 14.30 -5.72 8.43
C LEU A 24 14.32 -5.85 6.90
N LYS A 25 14.31 -7.08 6.37
CA LYS A 25 14.29 -7.31 4.92
C LYS A 25 13.06 -6.72 4.26
N ILE A 26 11.87 -6.90 4.85
CA ILE A 26 10.63 -6.32 4.34
C ILE A 26 10.70 -4.80 4.40
N ASN A 27 11.17 -4.23 5.51
CA ASN A 27 11.27 -2.79 5.69
C ASN A 27 12.20 -2.15 4.63
N ILE A 28 13.38 -2.74 4.39
CA ILE A 28 14.31 -2.29 3.36
C ILE A 28 13.65 -2.34 1.97
N LEU A 29 12.98 -3.44 1.64
CA LEU A 29 12.26 -3.58 0.36
C LEU A 29 11.18 -2.51 0.20
N LEU A 30 10.42 -2.22 1.25
CA LEU A 30 9.38 -1.18 1.23
C LEU A 30 9.98 0.21 1.07
N ILE A 31 11.11 0.51 1.73
CA ILE A 31 11.81 1.80 1.56
C ILE A 31 12.28 1.97 0.13
N VAL A 32 12.92 0.96 -0.46
CA VAL A 32 13.37 1.00 -1.86
C VAL A 32 12.18 1.23 -2.80
N LEU A 33 11.08 0.49 -2.59
CA LEU A 33 9.86 0.64 -3.39
C LEU A 33 9.23 2.03 -3.23
N LEU A 34 9.27 2.61 -2.03
CA LEU A 34 8.78 3.96 -1.77
C LEU A 34 9.63 5.00 -2.52
N ILE A 35 10.97 4.89 -2.45
CA ILE A 35 11.88 5.79 -3.16
C ILE A 35 11.62 5.69 -4.67
N VAL A 36 11.57 4.47 -5.23
CA VAL A 36 11.31 4.27 -6.66
C VAL A 36 9.97 4.88 -7.06
N SER A 37 8.90 4.62 -6.30
CA SER A 37 7.57 5.16 -6.64
C SER A 37 7.53 6.69 -6.53
N ALA A 38 8.13 7.29 -5.50
CA ALA A 38 8.25 8.74 -5.35
C ALA A 38 9.04 9.37 -6.50
N THR A 39 10.20 8.80 -6.85
CA THR A 39 11.01 9.26 -7.98
C THR A 39 10.22 9.19 -9.28
N LEU A 40 9.47 8.11 -9.51
CA LEU A 40 8.67 7.93 -10.73
C LEU A 40 7.54 8.96 -10.82
N ILE A 41 6.89 9.29 -9.69
CA ILE A 41 5.86 10.34 -9.63
C ILE A 41 6.44 11.72 -9.93
N ILE A 42 7.56 12.07 -9.28
CA ILE A 42 8.22 13.36 -9.46
C ILE A 42 8.75 13.48 -10.88
N ALA A 43 9.50 12.49 -11.36
CA ALA A 43 10.03 12.42 -12.71
C ALA A 43 8.91 12.59 -13.74
N GLY A 44 7.79 11.88 -13.59
CA GLY A 44 6.65 12.01 -14.49
C GLY A 44 6.06 13.43 -14.51
N LYS A 45 5.88 14.07 -13.35
CA LYS A 45 5.36 15.45 -13.28
C LYS A 45 6.27 16.50 -13.93
N TRP A 46 7.58 16.29 -13.93
CA TRP A 46 8.54 17.24 -14.49
C TRP A 46 8.86 16.94 -15.97
N ILE A 47 9.13 15.67 -16.28
CA ILE A 47 9.65 15.24 -17.58
C ILE A 47 8.55 15.22 -18.65
N ILE A 48 7.34 14.76 -18.30
CA ILE A 48 6.23 14.67 -19.25
C ILE A 48 5.92 16.06 -19.84
N PRO A 49 5.58 17.11 -19.06
CA PRO A 49 5.27 18.41 -19.64
C PRO A 49 6.44 19.05 -20.38
N LEU A 50 7.70 18.81 -19.97
CA LEU A 50 8.88 19.32 -20.67
C LEU A 50 9.06 18.75 -22.09
N ILE A 51 8.77 17.46 -22.27
CA ILE A 51 8.87 16.81 -23.59
C ILE A 51 7.69 17.22 -24.48
N PHE A 52 6.48 17.26 -23.92
CA PHE A 52 5.25 17.48 -24.68
C PHE A 52 4.98 18.97 -25.01
N ASN A 53 5.45 19.93 -24.18
CA ASN A 53 5.27 21.36 -24.49
C ASN A 53 6.32 21.91 -25.47
N ASN A 54 7.52 21.32 -25.53
CA ASN A 54 8.61 21.80 -26.39
C ASN A 54 8.62 21.17 -27.79
N ILE A 55 7.89 20.06 -27.97
CA ILE A 55 7.86 19.31 -29.23
C ILE A 55 6.42 19.28 -29.72
N SER A 56 6.08 20.24 -30.59
CA SER A 56 4.77 20.43 -31.22
C SER A 56 4.28 19.24 -32.07
N PHE A 57 5.09 18.20 -32.21
CA PHE A 57 4.79 16.97 -32.95
C PHE A 57 3.98 15.95 -32.13
N PHE A 58 3.97 16.04 -30.80
CA PHE A 58 3.24 15.09 -29.98
C PHE A 58 1.78 15.51 -29.77
N SER A 59 0.87 14.66 -30.22
CA SER A 59 -0.58 14.84 -30.03
C SER A 59 -1.00 14.78 -28.55
N SER A 60 -2.13 15.42 -28.21
CA SER A 60 -2.75 15.32 -26.87
C SER A 60 -3.02 13.88 -26.42
N PHE A 61 -3.18 12.95 -27.37
CA PHE A 61 -3.37 11.52 -27.08
C PHE A 61 -2.11 10.89 -26.45
N SER A 62 -0.93 11.26 -26.92
CA SER A 62 0.36 10.77 -26.41
C SER A 62 0.58 11.20 -24.96
N TYR A 63 0.28 12.46 -24.64
CA TYR A 63 0.35 12.98 -23.26
C TYR A 63 -0.56 12.18 -22.30
N LEU A 64 -1.81 11.96 -22.71
CA LEU A 64 -2.79 11.23 -21.90
C LEU A 64 -2.35 9.78 -21.66
N PHE A 65 -1.78 9.13 -22.67
CA PHE A 65 -1.25 7.76 -22.54
C PHE A 65 -0.14 7.67 -21.48
N PHE A 66 0.86 8.57 -21.50
CA PHE A 66 1.93 8.57 -20.51
C PHE A 66 1.43 8.92 -19.10
N ALA A 67 0.50 9.86 -18.99
CA ALA A 67 -0.12 10.21 -17.70
C ALA A 67 -0.85 9.01 -17.10
N VAL A 68 -1.68 8.31 -17.88
CA VAL A 68 -2.40 7.11 -17.42
C VAL A 68 -1.43 5.98 -17.08
N ALA A 69 -0.40 5.74 -17.90
CA ALA A 69 0.61 4.74 -17.63
C ALA A 69 1.34 4.99 -16.29
N GLN A 70 1.68 6.24 -15.99
CA GLN A 70 2.30 6.61 -14.71
C GLN A 70 1.41 6.27 -13.51
N TRP A 71 0.11 6.57 -13.59
CA TRP A 71 -0.85 6.22 -12.54
C TRP A 71 -0.97 4.70 -12.37
N ILE A 72 -1.02 3.94 -13.48
CA ILE A 72 -1.04 2.47 -13.45
C ILE A 72 0.21 1.91 -12.77
N VAL A 73 1.40 2.41 -13.12
CA VAL A 73 2.66 1.99 -12.49
C VAL A 73 2.66 2.31 -11.00
N THR A 74 2.15 3.47 -10.61
CA THR A 74 2.04 3.86 -9.19
C THR A 74 1.11 2.91 -8.42
N LEU A 75 -0.04 2.55 -9.01
CA LEU A 75 -0.98 1.58 -8.44
C LEU A 75 -0.35 0.20 -8.27
N LEU A 76 0.45 -0.24 -9.25
CA LEU A 76 1.20 -1.49 -9.16
C LEU A 76 2.26 -1.44 -8.06
N CYS A 77 2.94 -0.30 -7.86
CA CYS A 77 3.86 -0.11 -6.73
C CYS A 77 3.15 -0.25 -5.37
N ILE A 78 1.96 0.34 -5.20
CA ILE A 78 1.20 0.21 -3.95
C ILE A 78 0.78 -1.25 -3.73
N LEU A 79 0.24 -1.88 -4.77
CA LEU A 79 -0.20 -3.28 -4.73
C LEU A 79 0.96 -4.22 -4.38
N THR A 80 2.13 -4.02 -4.97
CA THR A 80 3.34 -4.82 -4.69
C THR A 80 3.83 -4.59 -3.26
N GLY A 81 3.80 -3.35 -2.75
CA GLY A 81 4.14 -3.04 -1.36
C GLY A 81 3.25 -3.78 -0.36
N ILE A 82 1.93 -3.69 -0.53
CA ILE A 82 0.95 -4.39 0.32
C ILE A 82 1.12 -5.91 0.20
N SER A 83 1.33 -6.40 -1.02
CA SER A 83 1.56 -7.82 -1.29
C SER A 83 2.85 -8.34 -0.63
N LEU A 84 3.93 -7.55 -0.59
CA LEU A 84 5.16 -7.89 0.12
C LEU A 84 4.92 -8.05 1.62
N ILE A 85 4.15 -7.13 2.23
CA ILE A 85 3.79 -7.21 3.64
C ILE A 85 3.00 -8.49 3.90
N TYR A 86 2.05 -8.84 3.04
CA TYR A 86 1.21 -10.02 3.25
C TYR A 86 1.94 -11.33 2.93
N TYR A 87 2.86 -11.34 1.98
CA TYR A 87 3.57 -12.54 1.61
C TYR A 87 4.69 -12.89 2.60
N TYR A 88 5.46 -11.89 3.06
CA TYR A 88 6.62 -12.13 3.93
C TYR A 88 6.34 -11.89 5.42
N GLY A 89 5.33 -11.08 5.75
CA GLY A 89 4.95 -10.74 7.12
C GLY A 89 4.50 -11.93 7.97
N PRO A 90 3.54 -12.75 7.52
CA PRO A 90 3.06 -13.88 8.31
C PRO A 90 4.06 -15.05 8.32
N ALA A 91 4.15 -15.69 9.48
CA ALA A 91 4.87 -16.94 9.66
C ALA A 91 3.95 -18.16 9.46
N THR A 92 3.29 -18.24 8.31
CA THR A 92 2.37 -19.35 7.98
C THR A 92 3.07 -20.47 7.24
N HIS A 93 2.54 -21.69 7.37
CA HIS A 93 2.92 -22.84 6.53
C HIS A 93 2.27 -22.82 5.13
N VAL A 94 1.29 -21.94 4.93
CA VAL A 94 0.53 -21.85 3.67
C VAL A 94 1.26 -20.91 2.71
N LYS A 95 1.68 -21.43 1.54
CA LYS A 95 2.21 -20.61 0.45
C LYS A 95 1.09 -19.73 -0.11
N TRP A 96 1.06 -18.46 0.28
CA TRP A 96 0.17 -17.48 -0.33
C TRP A 96 0.65 -17.17 -1.75
N ARG A 97 -0.27 -16.81 -2.66
CA ARG A 97 0.16 -16.19 -3.92
C ARG A 97 0.75 -14.81 -3.60
N PHE A 98 1.52 -14.25 -4.54
CA PHE A 98 2.04 -12.90 -4.36
C PHE A 98 0.89 -11.89 -4.48
N PHE A 99 0.05 -12.04 -5.51
CA PHE A 99 -1.18 -11.29 -5.66
C PHE A 99 -2.35 -12.07 -5.08
N ASN A 100 -2.93 -11.55 -4.00
CA ASN A 100 -4.03 -12.18 -3.28
C ASN A 100 -5.27 -11.29 -3.26
N PRO A 101 -6.47 -11.86 -3.10
CA PRO A 101 -7.71 -11.08 -2.99
C PRO A 101 -7.63 -10.02 -1.88
N GLY A 102 -7.01 -10.36 -0.74
CA GLY A 102 -6.80 -9.42 0.36
C GLY A 102 -5.84 -8.27 0.04
N SER A 103 -4.80 -8.48 -0.78
CA SER A 103 -3.88 -7.40 -1.16
C SER A 103 -4.52 -6.45 -2.17
N ILE A 104 -5.31 -6.97 -3.11
CA ILE A 104 -6.12 -6.16 -4.03
C ILE A 104 -7.14 -5.33 -3.24
N PHE A 105 -7.89 -5.97 -2.33
CA PHE A 105 -8.88 -5.29 -1.49
C PHE A 105 -8.25 -4.16 -0.66
N ALA A 106 -7.14 -4.44 0.04
CA ALA A 106 -6.44 -3.43 0.83
C ALA A 106 -5.88 -2.29 -0.04
N THR A 107 -5.40 -2.59 -1.25
CA THR A 107 -4.93 -1.57 -2.19
C THR A 107 -6.06 -0.62 -2.58
N VAL A 108 -7.21 -1.17 -2.97
CA VAL A 108 -8.40 -0.37 -3.35
C VAL A 108 -8.85 0.52 -2.20
N LEU A 109 -8.97 -0.03 -0.99
CA LEU A 109 -9.36 0.75 0.19
C LEU A 109 -8.31 1.81 0.55
N SER A 110 -7.01 1.50 0.42
CA SER A 110 -5.94 2.46 0.70
C SER A 110 -5.96 3.65 -0.29
N ILE A 111 -6.28 3.39 -1.56
CA ILE A 111 -6.47 4.45 -2.56
C ILE A 111 -7.69 5.31 -2.20
N LEU A 112 -8.82 4.69 -1.86
CA LEU A 112 -10.02 5.43 -1.43
C LEU A 112 -9.75 6.29 -0.19
N ALA A 113 -9.03 5.74 0.79
CA ALA A 113 -8.61 6.48 1.98
C ALA A 113 -7.66 7.65 1.64
N SER A 114 -6.77 7.46 0.66
CA SER A 114 -5.86 8.51 0.20
C SER A 114 -6.58 9.62 -0.56
N LEU A 115 -7.60 9.28 -1.37
CA LEU A 115 -8.46 10.26 -2.03
C LEU A 115 -9.27 11.06 -1.01
N CYS A 116 -9.86 10.38 -0.01
CA CYS A 116 -10.57 11.01 1.09
C CYS A 116 -9.63 11.96 1.86
N PHE A 117 -8.41 11.52 2.16
CA PHE A 117 -7.40 12.36 2.82
C PHE A 117 -7.01 13.58 1.99
N SER A 118 -6.83 13.43 0.68
CA SER A 118 -6.54 14.55 -0.22
C SER A 118 -7.65 15.60 -0.17
N TYR A 119 -8.91 15.17 -0.22
CA TYR A 119 -10.07 16.05 -0.11
C TYR A 119 -10.15 16.73 1.27
N LEU A 120 -9.91 15.98 2.35
CA LEU A 120 -9.88 16.54 3.71
C LEU A 120 -8.79 17.61 3.84
N MET A 121 -7.61 17.40 3.27
CA MET A 121 -6.50 18.36 3.32
C MET A 121 -6.76 19.63 2.53
N GLU A 122 -7.41 19.55 1.37
CA GLU A 122 -7.76 20.72 0.57
C GLU A 122 -8.75 21.64 1.31
N ASN A 123 -9.74 21.04 1.98
CA ASN A 123 -10.72 21.77 2.79
C ASN A 123 -10.17 22.22 4.16
N PHE A 124 -8.99 21.73 4.57
CA PHE A 124 -8.41 22.00 5.88
C PHE A 124 -7.80 23.40 6.04
N SER A 125 -7.74 24.19 4.95
CA SER A 125 -7.24 25.56 4.94
C SER A 125 -7.92 26.48 5.97
N GLN A 126 -9.19 26.20 6.32
CA GLN A 126 -9.93 26.94 7.33
C GLN A 126 -9.60 26.49 8.78
N LEU A 127 -9.32 25.20 9.00
CA LEU A 127 -8.98 24.63 10.31
C LEU A 127 -7.54 24.96 10.74
N ASN A 128 -6.64 25.17 9.76
CA ASN A 128 -5.28 25.66 9.98
C ASN A 128 -5.25 27.05 10.66
N LYS A 129 -6.29 27.88 10.49
CA LYS A 129 -6.36 29.21 11.13
C LYS A 129 -6.58 29.16 12.65
N ILE A 130 -7.19 28.08 13.15
CA ILE A 130 -7.56 27.93 14.57
C ILE A 130 -6.56 27.03 15.31
N TYR A 131 -6.17 25.92 14.69
CA TYR A 131 -5.30 24.91 15.33
C TYR A 131 -3.86 24.89 14.78
N GLY A 132 -3.56 25.68 13.75
CA GLY A 132 -2.24 25.72 13.13
C GLY A 132 -1.75 24.34 12.69
N SER A 133 -0.46 24.09 12.90
CA SER A 133 0.23 22.83 12.56
C SER A 133 -0.31 21.59 13.30
N ILE A 134 -0.95 21.75 14.46
CA ILE A 134 -1.50 20.63 15.26
C ILE A 134 -2.66 19.98 14.52
N GLY A 135 -3.50 20.77 13.83
CA GLY A 135 -4.61 20.24 13.05
C GLY A 135 -4.15 19.33 11.91
N THR A 136 -3.11 19.73 11.20
CA THR A 136 -2.51 18.93 10.11
C THR A 136 -1.95 17.60 10.63
N LEU A 137 -1.27 17.62 11.79
CA LEU A 137 -0.77 16.41 12.43
C LEU A 137 -1.90 15.44 12.79
N ILE A 138 -3.02 15.93 13.33
CA ILE A 138 -4.16 15.09 13.71
C ILE A 138 -4.73 14.36 12.48
N ILE A 139 -4.91 15.03 11.35
CA ILE A 139 -5.41 14.36 10.13
C ILE A 139 -4.40 13.36 9.60
N ILE A 140 -3.10 13.69 9.60
CA ILE A 140 -2.06 12.73 9.19
C ILE A 140 -2.10 11.48 10.07
N MET A 141 -2.22 11.64 11.39
CA MET A 141 -2.37 10.51 12.32
C MET A 141 -3.63 9.69 12.02
N PHE A 142 -4.74 10.35 11.73
CA PHE A 142 -5.99 9.68 11.37
C PHE A 142 -5.86 8.90 10.06
N TRP A 143 -5.12 9.43 9.08
CA TRP A 143 -4.83 8.74 7.82
C TRP A 143 -3.95 7.51 8.02
N PHE A 144 -2.92 7.59 8.86
CA PHE A 144 -2.11 6.42 9.22
C PHE A 144 -2.94 5.37 9.96
N TYR A 145 -3.82 5.79 10.87
CA TYR A 145 -4.73 4.92 11.59
C TYR A 145 -5.66 4.15 10.62
N TRP A 146 -6.30 4.86 9.69
CA TRP A 146 -7.16 4.25 8.68
C TRP A 146 -6.42 3.28 7.77
N ASN A 147 -5.22 3.65 7.30
CA ASN A 147 -4.41 2.74 6.48
C ASN A 147 -4.00 1.49 7.26
N SER A 148 -3.67 1.61 8.55
CA SER A 148 -3.37 0.46 9.40
C SER A 148 -4.57 -0.49 9.52
N LEU A 149 -5.78 0.04 9.73
CA LEU A 149 -7.01 -0.76 9.75
C LEU A 149 -7.26 -1.48 8.42
N ILE A 150 -7.10 -0.79 7.30
CA ILE A 150 -7.28 -1.37 5.96
C ILE A 150 -6.33 -2.55 5.74
N LEU A 151 -5.06 -2.40 6.12
CA LEU A 151 -4.06 -3.47 6.04
C LEU A 151 -4.40 -4.65 6.96
N MET A 152 -4.93 -4.38 8.15
CA MET A 152 -5.35 -5.44 9.07
C MET A 152 -6.54 -6.23 8.49
N ILE A 153 -7.57 -5.53 8.02
CA ILE A 153 -8.78 -6.14 7.44
C ILE A 153 -8.42 -6.96 6.19
N GLY A 154 -7.61 -6.39 5.28
CA GLY A 154 -7.20 -7.11 4.07
C GLY A 154 -6.37 -8.36 4.38
N PHE A 155 -5.56 -8.32 5.44
CA PHE A 155 -4.84 -9.50 5.91
C PHE A 155 -5.81 -10.57 6.45
N GLU A 156 -6.78 -10.19 7.29
CA GLU A 156 -7.76 -11.13 7.85
C GLU A 156 -8.63 -11.77 6.77
N LEU A 157 -9.03 -10.99 5.76
CA LEU A 157 -9.71 -11.51 4.58
C LEU A 157 -8.86 -12.58 3.90
N ASN A 158 -7.56 -12.33 3.72
CA ASN A 158 -6.67 -13.31 3.11
C ASN A 158 -6.46 -14.56 3.97
N ALA A 159 -6.35 -14.38 5.29
CA ALA A 159 -6.19 -15.48 6.25
C ALA A 159 -7.44 -16.38 6.30
N SER A 160 -8.64 -15.80 6.31
CA SER A 160 -9.91 -16.55 6.33
C SER A 160 -10.10 -17.39 5.06
N ILE A 161 -9.73 -16.86 3.89
CA ILE A 161 -9.75 -17.60 2.62
C ILE A 161 -8.79 -18.80 2.68
N ALA A 162 -7.59 -18.62 3.25
CA ALA A 162 -6.61 -19.69 3.38
C ALA A 162 -7.11 -20.82 4.30
N VAL A 163 -7.75 -20.48 5.42
CA VAL A 163 -8.32 -21.46 6.36
C VAL A 163 -9.46 -22.24 5.73
N ASN A 164 -10.37 -21.57 5.01
CA ASN A 164 -11.48 -22.25 4.34
C ASN A 164 -10.99 -23.22 3.25
N ARG A 165 -9.93 -22.86 2.51
CA ARG A 165 -9.30 -23.76 1.53
C ARG A 165 -8.72 -25.01 2.19
N HIS A 166 -8.08 -24.87 3.35
CA HIS A 166 -7.55 -26.02 4.10
C HIS A 166 -8.67 -26.96 4.58
N ASN A 167 -9.77 -26.42 5.11
CA ASN A 167 -10.90 -27.22 5.58
C ASN A 167 -11.60 -28.01 4.47
N LYS A 168 -11.62 -27.51 3.23
CA LYS A 168 -12.16 -28.24 2.06
C LYS A 168 -11.29 -29.42 1.61
N LEU A 169 -10.00 -29.45 1.94
CA LEU A 169 -9.09 -30.54 1.56
C LEU A 169 -9.12 -31.72 2.54
N HIS A 170 -9.75 -31.55 3.71
CA HIS A 170 -9.86 -32.55 4.76
C HIS A 170 -11.31 -33.00 5.03
N ARG A 171 -12.25 -32.67 4.13
CA ARG A 171 -13.59 -33.26 4.04
C ARG A 171 -13.64 -34.15 2.82
#